data_AF-A0A6N9VN13-F1
#
_entry.id   AF-A0A6N9VN13-F1
#
_cell.length_a   1.000
_cell.length_b   1.000
_cell.length_c   1.000
_cell.angle_alpha   90.00
_cell.angle_beta   90.00
_cell.angle_gamma   90.00
#
_symmetry.space_group_name_H-M   'P 1'
#
loop_
_entity.id
_entity.type
_entity.pdbx_description
1 polymer ?
#
loop_
_entity_poly.entity_id
_entity_poly.type
_entity_poly.pdbx_seq_one_letter_code
_entity_poly.pdbx_strand_id
1 'polypeptide(L)' 'MATDYDTPRKTDDDLNEDSIEELKARRNDKSTSTVDVDEFEAAEGLELPGADLSNEELAV' A
#
# COMPACT_ATOMS: atom_id res chain seq x y z
N MET A 1 1.03 30.62 21.87
CA MET A 1 0.04 29.58 22.19
C MET A 1 0.74 28.60 23.10
N ALA A 2 0.21 28.36 24.30
CA ALA A 2 0.76 27.32 25.16
C ALA A 2 0.49 25.98 24.47
N THR A 3 1.53 25.20 24.25
CA THR A 3 1.36 23.78 23.93
C THR A 3 0.85 23.12 25.20
N ASP A 4 -0.43 22.76 25.22
CA ASP A 4 -1.09 22.16 26.38
C ASP A 4 -0.65 20.70 26.53
N TYR A 5 0.38 20.49 27.34
CA TYR A 5 0.88 19.17 27.75
C TYR A 5 0.06 18.55 28.91
N ASP A 6 -1.21 18.93 29.04
CA ASP A 6 -2.17 18.35 30.01
C ASP A 6 -2.99 17.20 29.38
N THR A 7 -2.62 16.79 28.16
CA THR A 7 -3.25 15.63 27.54
C THR A 7 -2.74 14.36 28.24
N PRO A 8 -3.65 13.51 28.76
CA PRO A 8 -3.28 12.24 29.36
C PRO A 8 -2.40 11.46 28.39
N ARG A 9 -1.31 10.87 28.90
CA ARG A 9 -0.46 9.99 28.10
C ARG A 9 -1.35 8.88 27.54
N LYS A 10 -1.45 8.80 26.22
CA LYS A 10 -2.11 7.69 25.54
C LYS A 10 -1.48 6.39 26.00
N THR A 11 -2.33 5.44 26.38
CA THR A 11 -1.88 4.09 26.70
C THR A 11 -1.55 3.36 25.40
N ASP A 12 -0.75 2.30 25.47
CA ASP A 12 -0.44 1.50 24.29
C ASP A 12 -1.71 0.94 23.64
N ASP A 13 -2.76 0.67 24.43
CA ASP A 13 -4.06 0.23 23.94
C ASP A 13 -4.74 1.32 23.08
N ASP A 14 -4.76 2.57 23.54
CA ASP A 14 -5.32 3.69 22.76
C ASP A 14 -4.59 3.90 21.42
N LEU A 15 -3.26 3.73 21.41
CA LEU A 15 -2.44 3.87 20.19
C LEU A 15 -2.71 2.75 19.18
N ASN A 16 -2.96 1.53 19.67
CA ASN A 16 -3.31 0.39 18.84
C ASN A 16 -4.73 0.54 18.26
N GLU A 17 -5.68 1.02 19.07
CA GLU A 17 -7.04 1.32 18.62
C GLU A 17 -7.05 2.42 17.54
N ASP A 18 -6.33 3.52 17.76
CA ASP A 18 -6.18 4.61 16.78
C ASP A 18 -5.59 4.08 15.45
N SER A 19 -4.62 3.16 15.52
CA SER A 19 -3.99 2.53 14.34
C SER A 19 -4.97 1.65 13.55
N ILE A 20 -5.81 0.89 14.23
CA ILE A 20 -6.78 -0.02 13.61
C ILE A 20 -7.95 0.77 12.99
N GLU A 21 -8.39 1.83 13.64
CA GLU A 21 -9.40 2.73 13.09
C GLU A 21 -8.89 3.44 11.83
N GLU A 22 -7.63 3.89 11.81
CA GLU A 22 -7.01 4.45 10.60
C GLU A 22 -6.97 3.43 9.46
N LEU A 23 -6.58 2.18 9.74
CA LEU A 23 -6.58 1.11 8.74
C LEU A 23 -7.98 0.81 8.20
N LYS A 24 -9.00 0.85 9.08
CA LYS A 24 -10.40 0.63 8.69
C LYS A 24 -10.95 1.78 7.87
N ALA A 25 -10.60 3.03 8.20
CA ALA A 25 -10.93 4.21 7.41
C ALA A 25 -10.27 4.15 6.03
N ARG A 26 -8.97 3.84 5.96
CA ARG A 26 -8.26 3.60 4.70
C ARG A 26 -8.87 2.47 3.88
N ARG A 27 -9.35 1.39 4.51
CA ARG A 27 -10.03 0.29 3.81
C ARG A 27 -11.38 0.72 3.23
N ASN A 28 -12.09 1.62 3.89
CA ASN A 28 -13.38 2.12 3.41
C ASN A 28 -13.19 3.13 2.26
N ASP A 29 -12.14 3.96 2.31
CA ASP A 29 -11.76 4.88 1.23
C ASP A 29 -11.12 4.14 0.03
N LYS A 30 -10.38 3.07 0.32
CA LYS A 30 -9.87 2.12 -0.67
C LYS A 30 -10.91 1.04 -0.88
N SER A 31 -12.12 1.40 -1.31
CA SER A 31 -12.95 0.50 -2.10
C SER A 31 -12.18 0.24 -3.40
N THR A 32 -11.19 -0.65 -3.30
CA THR A 32 -10.57 -1.34 -4.41
C THR A 32 -11.73 -1.86 -5.22
N SER A 33 -12.04 -1.20 -6.34
CA SER A 33 -12.86 -1.77 -7.39
C SER A 33 -12.37 -3.19 -7.52
N THR A 34 -13.25 -4.18 -7.37
CA THR A 34 -12.95 -5.54 -7.81
C THR A 34 -12.41 -5.38 -9.22
N VAL A 35 -11.11 -5.55 -9.37
CA VAL A 35 -10.46 -5.39 -10.66
C VAL A 35 -10.84 -6.66 -11.39
N ASP A 36 -12.02 -6.67 -11.99
CA ASP A 36 -12.52 -7.71 -12.89
C ASP A 36 -11.79 -7.58 -14.24
N VAL A 37 -10.46 -7.52 -14.19
CA VAL A 37 -9.59 -7.51 -15.35
C VAL A 37 -8.92 -8.87 -15.38
N ASP A 38 -9.02 -9.54 -16.52
CA ASP A 38 -8.35 -10.81 -16.74
C ASP A 38 -6.84 -10.61 -16.57
N GLU A 39 -6.24 -11.33 -15.61
CA GLU A 39 -4.81 -11.25 -15.27
C GLU A 39 -3.91 -11.42 -16.50
N PHE A 40 -4.34 -12.25 -17.46
CA PHE A 40 -3.65 -12.47 -18.72
C PHE A 40 -3.64 -11.21 -19.61
N GLU A 41 -4.77 -10.52 -19.74
CA GLU A 41 -4.88 -9.27 -20.50
C GLU A 41 -4.10 -8.13 -19.81
N ALA A 42 -4.12 -8.09 -18.48
CA ALA A 42 -3.30 -7.14 -17.71
C ALA A 42 -1.79 -7.38 -17.87
N ALA A 43 -1.37 -8.64 -18.03
CA ALA A 43 0.02 -9.02 -18.20
C ALA A 43 0.56 -8.76 -19.62
N GLU A 44 -0.28 -8.82 -20.66
CA GLU A 44 0.18 -8.65 -22.06
C GLU A 44 0.72 -7.23 -22.35
N GLY A 45 0.17 -6.20 -21.71
CA GLY A 45 0.63 -4.82 -21.85
C GLY A 45 1.71 -4.41 -20.84
N LEU A 46 2.04 -5.27 -19.88
CA LEU A 46 2.96 -4.96 -18.80
C LEU A 46 4.40 -5.30 -19.19
N GLU A 47 5.14 -4.31 -19.65
CA GLU A 47 6.57 -4.43 -19.88
C GLU A 47 7.32 -4.41 -18.54
N LEU A 48 7.93 -5.54 -18.17
CA LEU A 48 8.72 -5.64 -16.95
C LEU A 48 10.03 -4.84 -17.07
N PRO A 49 10.51 -4.17 -16.00
CA PRO A 49 11.84 -3.58 -16.01
C PRO A 49 12.90 -4.64 -16.32
N GLY A 50 13.68 -4.43 -17.39
CA GLY A 50 14.67 -5.42 -17.86
C GLY A 50 14.09 -6.52 -18.75
N ALA A 51 12.86 -6.40 -19.26
CA ALA A 51 12.32 -7.32 -20.26
C ALA A 51 13.10 -7.26 -21.59
N ASP A 52 13.71 -6.11 -21.92
CA ASP A 52 14.59 -5.96 -23.06
C ASP A 52 15.98 -6.55 -22.78
N LEU A 53 16.12 -7.85 -23.06
CA LEU A 53 17.38 -8.58 -22.99
C LEU A 53 18.18 -8.52 -24.31
N SER A 54 17.79 -7.66 -25.28
CA SER A 54 18.47 -7.59 -26.58
C SER A 54 19.95 -7.17 -26.47
N ASN A 55 20.32 -6.55 -25.35
CA ASN A 55 21.67 -6.09 -25.04
C ASN A 55 22.39 -6.97 -24.00
N GLU A 56 21.79 -8.08 -23.56
CA GLU A 56 22.39 -9.01 -22.60
C GLU A 56 22.84 -10.31 -23.29
N GLU A 57 24.11 -10.69 -23.12
CA GLU A 57 24.64 -11.95 -23.62
C GLU A 57 24.56 -13.03 -22.52
N LEU A 58 24.00 -14.21 -22.84
CA LEU A 58 24.01 -15.35 -21.91
C LEU A 58 25.45 -15.77 -21.63
N ALA A 59 25.92 -15.51 -20.40
CA ALA A 59 27.11 -16.18 -19.88
C ALA A 59 26.72 -17.60 -19.47
N VAL A 60 27.21 -18.60 -20.20
CA VAL A 60 27.09 -20.04 -19.91
C VAL A 60 28.33 -20.54 -19.19
#